data_AF-A0A061JDC0-F1
#
_entry.id   AF-A0A061JDC0-F1
#
_cell.length_a   1.000
_cell.length_b   1.000
_cell.length_c   1.000
_cell.angle_alpha   90.00
_cell.angle_beta   90.00
_cell.angle_gamma   90.00
#
_symmetry.space_group_name_H-M   'P 1'
#
loop_
_entity.id
_entity.type
_entity.pdbx_description
1 polymer ?
#
loop_
_entity_poly.entity_id
_entity_poly.type
_entity_poly.pdbx_seq_one_letter_code
_entity_poly.pdbx_strand_id
1 'polypeptide(L)'
;MKSVWATQPPVPIPKDSIQRIAKQVTADATKGKSVNVSRDTPLSVEGTVSLFLDAFTRCARCGIRGGFRKEDDDTVDFVAAVANLRATAFHIFPLQSVEEIRSIAGAIVPAIATTNAIVAAAVVQQALCMLGMNERASRFAAPQMVYVRRMPQVRRRPFPEVCGCNASLINNSNNQRNASSDSIHREGARKKRWITDLFLVHSTLPNPPSRTCFNLP
;
A
#
# COMPACT_ATOMS: atom_id res chain seq x y z
N MET A 1 -21.46 19.16 9.51
CA MET A 1 -21.07 18.88 8.11
C MET A 1 -21.00 20.11 7.19
N LYS A 2 -21.68 21.24 7.49
CA LYS A 2 -21.57 22.46 6.65
C LYS A 2 -20.14 23.03 6.55
N SER A 3 -19.25 22.68 7.47
CA SER A 3 -17.83 23.08 7.51
C SER A 3 -16.88 22.17 6.73
N VAL A 4 -17.36 21.11 6.06
CA VAL A 4 -16.49 20.11 5.40
C VAL A 4 -16.06 20.56 4.00
N TRP A 5 -16.81 21.47 3.37
CA TRP A 5 -16.57 21.88 1.99
C TRP A 5 -15.87 23.23 1.98
N ALA A 6 -14.54 23.22 1.80
CA ALA A 6 -13.75 24.44 1.69
C ALA A 6 -14.08 25.27 0.43
N THR A 7 -14.62 24.62 -0.61
CA THR A 7 -14.96 25.23 -1.89
C THR A 7 -16.46 25.11 -2.17
N GLN A 8 -16.88 24.18 -3.03
CA GLN A 8 -18.26 24.00 -3.47
C GLN A 8 -18.81 22.67 -2.94
N PRO A 9 -20.06 22.64 -2.44
CA PRO A 9 -20.68 21.39 -2.04
C PRO A 9 -20.98 20.49 -3.25
N PRO A 10 -21.03 19.16 -3.04
CA PRO A 10 -21.42 18.24 -4.10
C PRO A 10 -22.87 18.49 -4.53
N VAL A 11 -23.11 18.47 -5.85
CA VAL A 11 -24.42 18.71 -6.44
C VAL A 11 -25.05 17.39 -6.87
N PRO A 12 -26.29 17.07 -6.42
CA PRO A 12 -26.99 15.89 -6.88
C PRO A 12 -27.27 15.92 -8.39
N ILE A 13 -27.14 14.76 -9.04
CA ILE A 13 -27.48 14.63 -10.46
C ILE A 13 -29.01 14.79 -10.64
N PRO A 14 -29.48 15.59 -11.62
CA PRO A 14 -30.90 15.82 -11.85
C PRO A 14 -31.67 14.53 -12.14
N LYS A 15 -32.81 14.35 -11.44
CA LYS A 15 -33.64 13.14 -11.56
C LYS A 15 -34.24 12.96 -12.96
N ASP A 16 -34.57 14.07 -13.63
CA ASP A 16 -35.25 14.03 -14.93
C ASP A 16 -34.36 13.42 -16.03
N SER A 17 -33.06 13.71 -15.98
CA SER A 17 -32.08 13.12 -16.90
C SER A 17 -31.93 11.61 -16.64
N ILE A 18 -31.88 11.20 -15.38
CA ILE A 18 -31.79 9.79 -14.99
C ILE A 18 -33.05 9.03 -15.45
N GLN A 19 -34.24 9.59 -15.24
CA GLN A 19 -35.49 8.94 -15.66
C GLN A 19 -35.61 8.79 -17.17
N ARG A 20 -35.15 9.79 -17.94
CA ARG A 20 -35.12 9.70 -19.41
C ARG A 20 -34.20 8.56 -19.87
N ILE A 21 -33.01 8.48 -19.31
CA ILE A 21 -32.03 7.44 -19.66
C ILE A 21 -32.51 6.06 -19.20
N ALA A 22 -33.10 5.95 -18.01
CA ALA A 22 -33.64 4.69 -17.50
C ALA A 22 -34.73 4.13 -18.41
N LYS A 23 -35.66 4.97 -18.88
CA LYS A 23 -36.69 4.57 -19.85
C LYS A 23 -36.06 4.05 -21.14
N GLN A 24 -35.04 4.73 -21.65
CA GLN A 24 -34.31 4.32 -22.85
C GLN A 24 -33.63 2.95 -22.66
N VAL A 25 -32.89 2.77 -21.56
CA VAL A 25 -32.21 1.51 -21.23
C VAL A 25 -33.21 0.35 -21.07
N THR A 26 -34.38 0.58 -20.45
CA THR A 26 -35.41 -0.47 -20.34
C THR A 26 -35.98 -0.88 -21.69
N ALA A 27 -36.13 0.06 -22.63
CA ALA A 27 -36.60 -0.23 -23.99
C ALA A 27 -35.55 -0.98 -24.83
N ASP A 28 -34.27 -0.69 -24.60
CA ASP A 28 -33.16 -1.36 -25.28
C ASP A 28 -32.90 -2.77 -24.72
N ALA A 29 -33.11 -2.97 -23.41
CA ALA A 29 -33.08 -4.29 -22.78
C ALA A 29 -34.13 -5.25 -23.35
N THR A 30 -35.35 -4.79 -23.66
CA THR A 30 -36.36 -5.60 -24.36
C THR A 30 -35.98 -5.99 -25.78
N LYS A 31 -35.00 -5.29 -26.38
CA LYS A 31 -34.49 -5.58 -27.73
C LYS A 31 -33.18 -6.39 -27.72
N GLY A 32 -32.68 -6.79 -26.54
CA GLY A 32 -31.45 -7.59 -26.41
C GLY A 32 -30.17 -6.87 -26.85
N LYS A 33 -30.19 -5.53 -26.94
CA LYS A 33 -29.02 -4.75 -27.37
C LYS A 33 -28.18 -4.36 -26.15
N SER A 34 -26.92 -4.80 -26.10
CA SER A 34 -25.98 -4.36 -25.08
C SER A 34 -25.56 -2.91 -25.33
N VAL A 35 -25.32 -2.16 -24.25
CA VAL A 35 -24.82 -0.79 -24.33
C VAL A 35 -23.38 -0.81 -24.87
N ASN A 36 -23.18 -0.28 -26.09
CA ASN A 36 -21.85 -0.17 -26.70
C ASN A 36 -21.24 1.19 -26.36
N VAL A 37 -20.49 1.25 -25.26
CA VAL A 37 -19.69 2.43 -24.87
C VAL A 37 -18.24 2.19 -25.24
N SER A 38 -17.64 3.16 -25.95
CA SER A 38 -16.19 3.14 -26.23
C SER A 38 -15.41 3.21 -24.92
N ARG A 39 -14.49 2.27 -24.71
CA ARG A 39 -13.78 2.08 -23.44
C ARG A 39 -12.57 3.00 -23.29
N ASP A 40 -12.00 3.45 -24.41
CA ASP A 40 -10.79 4.27 -24.47
C ASP A 40 -11.07 5.77 -24.39
N THR A 41 -12.30 6.19 -24.67
CA THR A 41 -12.68 7.61 -24.69
C THR A 41 -13.28 8.06 -23.35
N PRO A 42 -13.07 9.33 -22.97
CA PRO A 42 -13.69 9.88 -21.77
C PRO A 42 -15.22 9.86 -21.90
N LEU A 43 -15.90 9.38 -20.87
CA LEU A 43 -17.36 9.21 -20.90
C LEU A 43 -18.09 10.54 -20.81
N SER A 44 -19.28 10.61 -21.41
CA SER A 44 -20.26 11.67 -21.11
C SER A 44 -21.07 11.32 -19.86
N VAL A 45 -21.70 12.32 -19.24
CA VAL A 45 -22.58 12.10 -18.07
C VAL A 45 -23.72 11.14 -18.42
N GLU A 46 -24.33 11.30 -19.60
CA GLU A 46 -25.42 10.44 -20.06
C GLU A 46 -24.96 9.01 -20.32
N GLY A 47 -23.79 8.85 -20.97
CA GLY A 47 -23.16 7.55 -21.21
C GLY A 47 -22.75 6.85 -19.90
N THR A 48 -22.41 7.62 -18.88
CA THR A 48 -22.08 7.07 -17.55
C THR A 48 -23.33 6.52 -16.85
N VAL A 49 -24.46 7.23 -16.93
CA VAL A 49 -25.73 6.76 -16.34
C VAL A 49 -26.23 5.50 -17.05
N SER A 50 -26.13 5.44 -18.38
CA SER A 50 -26.54 4.23 -19.13
C SER A 50 -25.64 3.04 -18.81
N LEU A 51 -24.32 3.24 -18.75
CA LEU A 51 -23.36 2.22 -18.34
C LEU A 51 -23.62 1.72 -16.92
N PHE A 52 -23.96 2.62 -15.99
CA PHE A 52 -24.30 2.25 -14.60
C PHE A 52 -25.50 1.31 -14.54
N LEU A 53 -26.59 1.66 -15.23
CA LEU A 53 -27.81 0.84 -15.22
C LEU A 53 -27.55 -0.53 -15.85
N ASP A 54 -26.88 -0.58 -16.99
CA ASP A 54 -26.53 -1.82 -17.67
C ASP A 54 -25.63 -2.71 -16.78
N ALA A 55 -24.50 -2.18 -16.32
CA ALA A 55 -23.56 -2.91 -15.47
C ALA A 55 -24.21 -3.36 -14.15
N PHE A 56 -25.04 -2.53 -13.53
CA PHE A 56 -25.77 -2.91 -12.32
C PHE A 56 -26.69 -4.11 -12.58
N THR A 57 -27.44 -4.13 -13.69
CA THR A 57 -28.29 -5.28 -14.02
C THR A 57 -27.48 -6.55 -14.30
N ARG A 58 -26.32 -6.44 -14.97
CA ARG A 58 -25.40 -7.57 -15.18
C ARG A 58 -24.87 -8.12 -13.86
N CYS A 59 -24.32 -7.26 -13.01
CA CYS A 59 -23.80 -7.67 -11.70
C CYS A 59 -24.89 -8.27 -10.79
N ALA A 60 -26.10 -7.68 -10.78
CA ALA A 60 -27.20 -8.17 -9.96
C ALA A 60 -27.70 -9.56 -10.40
N ARG A 61 -27.66 -9.86 -11.70
CA ARG A 61 -28.03 -11.18 -12.25
C ARG A 61 -26.97 -12.25 -12.03
N CYS A 62 -25.70 -11.84 -11.91
CA CYS A 62 -24.58 -12.76 -11.84
C CYS A 62 -24.60 -13.63 -10.57
N GLY A 63 -25.34 -13.26 -9.51
CA GLY A 63 -25.64 -14.10 -8.34
C GLY A 63 -24.42 -14.48 -7.47
N ILE A 64 -23.21 -14.20 -7.94
CA ILE A 64 -21.94 -14.51 -7.31
C ILE A 64 -21.55 -13.33 -6.42
N ARG A 65 -21.40 -13.57 -5.12
CA ARG A 65 -20.78 -12.64 -4.19
C ARG A 65 -19.26 -12.71 -4.33
N GLY A 66 -18.73 -11.99 -5.32
CA GLY A 66 -17.29 -11.85 -5.57
C GLY A 66 -16.77 -10.46 -5.20
N GLY A 67 -15.49 -10.37 -4.85
CA GLY A 67 -14.79 -9.08 -4.81
C GLY A 67 -14.49 -8.57 -6.22
N PHE A 68 -14.13 -7.29 -6.33
CA PHE A 68 -13.68 -6.68 -7.58
C PHE A 68 -12.48 -7.45 -8.17
N ARG A 69 -12.50 -7.69 -9.48
CA ARG A 69 -11.40 -8.29 -10.26
C ARG A 69 -11.15 -7.44 -11.50
N LYS A 70 -9.89 -7.17 -11.81
CA LYS A 70 -9.51 -6.29 -12.92
C LYS A 70 -9.87 -6.89 -14.29
N GLU A 71 -9.91 -8.22 -14.35
CA GLU A 71 -10.21 -9.01 -15.55
C GLU A 71 -11.71 -9.20 -15.80
N ASP A 72 -12.56 -8.75 -14.85
CA ASP A 72 -14.00 -8.90 -14.92
C ASP A 72 -14.65 -7.59 -15.40
N ASP A 73 -14.99 -7.56 -16.69
CA ASP A 73 -15.57 -6.40 -17.38
C ASP A 73 -16.86 -5.91 -16.72
N ASP A 74 -17.69 -6.80 -16.16
CA ASP A 74 -18.94 -6.41 -15.48
C ASP A 74 -18.64 -5.56 -14.24
N THR A 75 -17.68 -6.01 -13.43
CA THR A 75 -17.30 -5.29 -12.21
C THR A 75 -16.54 -4.01 -12.52
N VAL A 76 -15.73 -3.99 -13.57
CA VAL A 76 -15.01 -2.80 -14.03
C VAL A 76 -15.99 -1.76 -14.56
N ASP A 77 -16.96 -2.15 -15.39
CA ASP A 77 -17.96 -1.23 -15.93
C ASP A 77 -18.78 -0.59 -14.81
N PHE A 78 -19.15 -1.38 -13.81
CA PHE A 78 -19.85 -0.87 -12.62
C PHE A 78 -19.00 0.14 -11.84
N VAL A 79 -17.73 -0.19 -11.55
CA VAL A 79 -16.81 0.71 -10.85
C VAL A 79 -16.57 1.99 -11.65
N ALA A 80 -16.35 1.88 -12.96
CA ALA A 80 -16.14 3.01 -13.85
C ALA A 80 -17.34 3.95 -13.87
N ALA A 81 -18.55 3.40 -14.01
CA ALA A 81 -19.77 4.19 -14.02
C ALA A 81 -19.99 4.90 -12.68
N VAL A 82 -19.85 4.20 -11.55
CA VAL A 82 -20.02 4.79 -10.21
C VAL A 82 -18.97 5.86 -9.91
N ALA A 83 -17.70 5.62 -10.28
CA ALA A 83 -16.62 6.56 -10.09
C ALA A 83 -16.86 7.86 -10.87
N ASN A 84 -17.27 7.77 -12.14
CA ASN A 84 -17.58 8.93 -12.98
C ASN A 84 -18.86 9.66 -12.54
N LEU A 85 -19.89 8.96 -12.06
CA LEU A 85 -21.08 9.60 -11.47
C LEU A 85 -20.71 10.40 -10.22
N ARG A 86 -19.85 9.83 -9.37
CA ARG A 86 -19.32 10.55 -8.21
C ARG A 86 -18.48 11.75 -8.64
N ALA A 87 -17.56 11.59 -9.60
CA ALA A 87 -16.74 12.67 -10.14
C ALA A 87 -17.62 13.84 -10.61
N THR A 88 -18.70 13.54 -11.36
CA THR A 88 -19.70 14.53 -11.79
C THR A 88 -20.31 15.28 -10.61
N ALA A 89 -20.72 14.58 -9.54
CA ALA A 89 -21.31 15.21 -8.36
C ALA A 89 -20.35 16.14 -7.62
N PHE A 90 -19.04 15.89 -7.71
CA PHE A 90 -17.97 16.69 -7.09
C PHE A 90 -17.30 17.67 -8.07
N HIS A 91 -17.89 17.90 -9.25
CA HIS A 91 -17.37 18.82 -10.27
C HIS A 91 -15.96 18.46 -10.78
N ILE A 92 -15.63 17.17 -10.81
CA ILE A 92 -14.34 16.67 -11.32
C ILE A 92 -14.50 16.37 -12.81
N PHE A 93 -13.86 17.19 -13.64
CA PHE A 93 -13.87 17.06 -15.11
C PHE A 93 -12.44 17.16 -15.68
N PRO A 94 -12.15 16.49 -16.81
CA PRO A 94 -13.03 15.60 -17.59
C PRO A 94 -13.29 14.26 -16.88
N LEU A 95 -14.38 13.58 -17.27
CA LEU A 95 -14.63 12.21 -16.82
C LEU A 95 -13.60 11.27 -17.45
N GLN A 96 -13.26 10.20 -16.74
CA GLN A 96 -12.22 9.27 -17.16
C GLN A 96 -12.79 8.17 -18.06
N SER A 97 -11.93 7.58 -18.88
CA SER A 97 -12.32 6.42 -19.70
C SER A 97 -12.42 5.16 -18.84
N VAL A 98 -13.07 4.09 -19.37
CA VAL A 98 -13.21 2.83 -18.63
C VAL A 98 -11.84 2.20 -18.40
N GLU A 99 -10.94 2.25 -19.38
CA GLU A 99 -9.60 1.66 -19.28
C GLU A 99 -8.68 2.39 -18.29
N GLU A 100 -8.78 3.73 -18.23
CA GLU A 100 -8.08 4.51 -17.21
C GLU A 100 -8.52 4.10 -15.80
N ILE A 101 -9.84 4.00 -15.59
CA ILE A 101 -10.38 3.59 -14.30
C ILE A 101 -10.00 2.14 -13.99
N ARG A 102 -10.00 1.23 -14.97
CA ARG A 102 -9.52 -0.15 -14.79
C ARG A 102 -8.07 -0.18 -14.31
N SER A 103 -7.20 0.65 -14.88
CA SER A 103 -5.81 0.74 -14.49
C SER A 103 -5.67 1.24 -13.05
N ILE A 104 -6.38 2.32 -12.70
CA ILE A 104 -6.37 2.90 -11.35
C ILE A 104 -6.92 1.90 -10.32
N ALA A 105 -8.10 1.33 -10.58
CA ALA A 105 -8.77 0.40 -9.68
C ALA A 105 -7.94 -0.88 -9.45
N GLY A 106 -7.29 -1.39 -10.51
CA GLY A 106 -6.40 -2.54 -10.41
C GLY A 106 -5.12 -2.28 -9.62
N ALA A 107 -4.74 -1.03 -9.40
CA ALA A 107 -3.55 -0.63 -8.65
C ALA A 107 -3.84 -0.18 -7.20
N ILE A 108 -5.09 -0.25 -6.75
CA ILE A 108 -5.46 0.18 -5.38
C ILE A 108 -4.82 -0.77 -4.36
N VAL A 109 -3.98 -0.21 -3.50
CA VAL A 109 -3.42 -0.90 -2.33
C VAL A 109 -4.18 -0.48 -1.07
N PRO A 110 -4.67 -1.43 -0.25
CA PRO A 110 -5.35 -1.09 0.99
C PRO A 110 -4.39 -0.37 1.95
N ALA A 111 -4.85 0.76 2.51
CA ALA A 111 -4.11 1.51 3.52
C ALA A 111 -4.34 0.94 4.92
N ILE A 112 -3.27 0.79 5.70
CA ILE A 112 -3.34 0.36 7.10
C ILE A 112 -2.81 1.50 7.97
N ALA A 113 -3.58 1.94 8.95
CA ALA A 113 -3.21 3.09 9.79
C ALA A 113 -1.86 2.90 10.52
N THR A 114 -1.56 1.68 10.96
CA THR A 114 -0.32 1.37 11.69
C THR A 114 0.94 1.50 10.82
N THR A 115 0.87 1.22 9.51
CA THR A 115 2.02 1.42 8.62
C THR A 115 2.36 2.90 8.47
N ASN A 116 1.35 3.77 8.41
CA ASN A 116 1.56 5.22 8.34
C ASN A 116 2.21 5.75 9.63
N ALA A 117 1.79 5.24 10.81
CA ALA A 117 2.39 5.62 12.08
C ALA A 117 3.89 5.24 12.16
N ILE A 118 4.25 4.02 11.73
CA ILE A 118 5.64 3.56 11.70
C ILE A 118 6.48 4.43 10.76
N VAL A 119 5.97 4.74 9.57
CA VAL A 119 6.68 5.59 8.59
C VAL A 119 6.86 7.02 9.14
N ALA A 120 5.81 7.61 9.73
CA ALA A 120 5.90 8.94 10.32
C ALA A 120 6.95 9.01 11.43
N ALA A 121 6.99 8.02 12.33
CA ALA A 121 8.00 7.95 13.38
C ALA A 121 9.42 7.87 12.80
N ALA A 122 9.63 7.06 11.76
CA ALA A 122 10.92 6.92 11.10
C ALA A 122 11.37 8.23 10.41
N VAL A 123 10.44 8.96 9.77
CA VAL A 123 10.71 10.28 9.17
C VAL A 123 11.14 11.29 10.24
N VAL A 124 10.43 11.36 11.37
CA VAL A 124 10.80 12.26 12.48
C VAL A 124 12.16 11.91 13.05
N GLN A 125 12.46 10.61 13.22
CA GLN A 125 13.78 10.18 13.69
C GLN A 125 14.92 10.64 12.76
N GLN A 126 14.71 10.57 11.44
CA GLN A 126 15.69 11.06 10.47
C GLN A 126 15.85 12.58 10.50
N ALA A 127 14.74 13.32 10.65
CA ALA A 127 14.78 14.77 10.78
C ALA A 127 15.59 15.20 12.02
N LEU A 128 15.41 14.54 13.16
CA LEU A 128 16.20 14.81 14.37
C LEU A 128 17.70 14.54 14.18
N CYS A 129 18.07 13.49 13.42
CA CYS A 129 19.45 13.24 13.05
C CYS A 129 20.05 14.35 12.17
N MET A 130 19.29 14.86 11.19
CA MET A 130 19.74 15.96 10.33
C MET A 130 19.91 17.28 11.10
N LEU A 131 19.03 17.55 12.07
CA LEU A 131 19.07 18.75 12.88
C LEU A 131 20.20 18.73 13.95
N GLY A 132 21.01 17.67 14.00
CA GLY A 132 22.10 17.54 14.97
C GLY A 132 21.63 17.33 16.41
N MET A 133 20.33 17.09 16.63
CA MET A 133 19.73 16.91 17.96
C MET A 133 20.01 15.52 18.58
N ASN A 134 20.77 14.67 17.90
CA ASN A 134 21.27 13.39 18.39
C ASN A 134 22.81 13.39 18.37
N GLU A 135 23.44 13.59 19.52
CA GLU A 135 24.91 13.71 19.67
C GLU A 135 25.69 12.41 19.46
N ARG A 136 25.02 11.28 19.23
CA ARG A 136 25.70 10.09 18.72
C ARG A 136 25.85 10.29 17.21
N ALA A 137 27.00 10.83 16.80
CA ALA A 137 27.50 10.83 15.43
C ALA A 137 27.58 9.39 14.90
N SER A 138 26.41 8.85 14.58
CA SER A 138 26.21 7.52 14.09
C SER A 138 26.18 7.61 12.58
N ARG A 139 26.47 6.48 11.93
CA ARG A 139 26.47 6.17 10.49
C ARG A 139 25.15 6.50 9.73
N PHE A 140 24.25 7.22 10.40
CA PHE A 140 22.95 7.76 9.98
C PHE A 140 22.98 9.29 9.80
N ALA A 141 24.16 9.93 9.75
CA ALA A 141 24.28 11.37 9.48
C ALA A 141 23.78 11.78 8.08
N ALA A 142 23.66 10.82 7.16
CA ALA A 142 23.03 11.03 5.87
C ALA A 142 21.55 10.62 5.91
N PRO A 143 20.64 11.38 5.24
CA PRO A 143 19.28 10.92 4.98
C PRO A 143 19.29 9.49 4.46
N GLN A 144 18.30 8.69 4.84
CA GLN A 144 18.13 7.34 4.29
C GLN A 144 16.69 7.17 3.82
N MET A 145 16.44 6.38 2.78
CA MET A 145 15.07 5.97 2.46
C MET A 145 14.63 4.85 3.39
N VAL A 146 13.44 4.99 3.97
CA VAL A 146 12.84 4.00 4.87
C VAL A 146 11.82 3.18 4.11
N TYR A 147 11.96 1.86 4.21
CA TYR A 147 11.02 0.91 3.61
C TYR A 147 10.42 0.03 4.70
N VAL A 148 9.09 -0.11 4.65
CA VAL A 148 8.35 -1.07 5.45
C VAL A 148 8.06 -2.27 4.57
N ARG A 149 8.45 -3.47 5.01
CA ARG A 149 8.16 -4.71 4.29
C ARG A 149 6.91 -5.38 4.85
N ARG A 150 6.22 -6.14 4.00
CA ARG A 150 5.10 -7.01 4.43
C ARG A 150 5.59 -8.18 5.28
N MET A 151 6.84 -8.61 5.11
CA MET A 151 7.49 -9.65 5.92
C MET A 151 8.81 -9.15 6.48
N PRO A 152 9.13 -9.47 7.75
CA PRO A 152 10.37 -9.04 8.36
C PRO A 152 11.58 -9.66 7.64
N GLN A 153 12.60 -8.83 7.38
CA GLN A 153 13.89 -9.30 6.91
C GLN A 153 14.62 -10.02 8.03
N VAL A 154 15.00 -11.26 7.74
CA VAL A 154 15.79 -12.10 8.64
C VAL A 154 17.25 -11.74 8.45
N ARG A 155 17.92 -11.22 9.48
CA ARG A 155 19.37 -11.04 9.49
C ARG A 155 19.98 -11.86 10.62
N ARG A 156 21.01 -12.65 10.28
CA ARG A 156 21.79 -13.38 11.26
C ARG A 156 23.05 -12.60 11.57
N ARG A 157 23.32 -12.38 12.85
CA ARG A 157 24.61 -11.87 13.31
C ARG A 157 25.20 -12.81 14.36
N PRO A 158 26.54 -12.87 14.49
CA PRO A 158 27.17 -13.57 15.59
C PRO A 158 26.66 -13.00 16.91
N PHE A 159 26.37 -13.88 17.87
CA PHE A 159 26.06 -13.45 19.23
C PHE A 159 27.31 -12.74 19.80
N PRO A 160 27.19 -11.55 20.41
CA PRO A 160 28.33 -10.87 21.00
C PRO A 160 29.03 -11.79 22.01
N GLU A 161 30.35 -11.96 21.90
CA GLU A 161 31.09 -12.86 22.80
C GLU A 161 31.13 -12.35 24.25
N VAL A 162 30.81 -11.07 24.45
CA VAL A 162 30.80 -10.41 25.76
C VAL A 162 29.42 -9.79 25.98
N CYS A 163 28.70 -10.26 27.01
CA CYS A 163 27.58 -9.48 27.54
C CYS A 163 28.17 -8.23 28.21
N GLY A 164 27.63 -7.05 27.94
CA GLY A 164 27.97 -5.83 28.70
C GLY A 164 27.50 -5.87 30.17
N CYS A 165 26.88 -6.97 30.57
CA CYS A 165 26.65 -7.36 31.94
C CYS A 165 27.78 -8.31 32.37
N ASN A 166 28.41 -8.09 33.53
CA ASN A 166 29.44 -8.97 34.11
C ASN A 166 28.89 -10.37 34.52
N ALA A 167 27.96 -10.94 33.76
CA ALA A 167 27.45 -12.28 33.91
C ALA A 167 28.22 -13.18 32.94
N SER A 168 29.17 -13.96 33.47
CA SER A 168 29.70 -15.13 32.78
C SER A 168 28.58 -16.16 32.63
N LEU A 169 28.18 -16.44 31.39
CA LEU A 169 27.26 -17.53 31.10
C LEU A 169 27.99 -18.86 31.34
N ILE A 170 27.82 -19.43 32.54
CA ILE A 170 28.27 -20.78 32.88
C ILE A 170 27.35 -21.77 32.13
N ASN A 171 27.93 -22.53 31.20
CA ASN A 171 27.23 -23.67 30.61
C ASN A 171 27.09 -24.77 31.67
N ASN A 172 25.88 -24.98 32.18
CA ASN A 172 25.56 -26.19 32.94
C ASN A 172 25.46 -27.38 31.99
N SER A 173 26.60 -27.97 31.67
CA SER A 173 26.70 -29.34 31.17
C SER A 173 27.57 -30.15 32.12
N ASN A 174 27.16 -30.23 33.39
CA ASN A 174 27.73 -31.15 34.37
C ASN A 174 26.67 -32.20 34.71
N ASN A 175 26.75 -33.36 34.05
CA ASN A 175 26.42 -34.60 34.72
C ASN A 175 27.73 -35.37 34.88
N GLN A 176 28.10 -35.59 36.14
CA GLN A 176 29.36 -36.16 36.60
C GLN A 176 29.64 -37.56 36.02
N ARG A 177 30.94 -37.87 35.80
CA ARG A 177 31.64 -38.98 36.48
C ARG A 177 33.15 -38.99 36.17
N ASN A 178 33.90 -38.79 37.26
CA ASN A 178 35.11 -39.49 37.70
C ASN A 178 36.45 -39.36 36.94
N ALA A 179 37.39 -38.79 37.69
CA ALA A 179 38.76 -39.25 37.95
C ALA A 179 39.88 -39.01 36.92
N SER A 180 41.04 -38.76 37.54
CA SER A 180 42.43 -38.72 37.03
C SER A 180 42.90 -37.48 36.26
N SER A 181 43.90 -36.87 36.88
CA SER A 181 44.89 -35.92 36.38
C SER A 181 45.30 -36.16 34.92
N ASP A 182 45.27 -35.11 34.10
CA ASP A 182 46.40 -34.74 33.25
C ASP A 182 46.20 -33.34 32.66
N SER A 183 47.24 -32.54 32.80
CA SER A 183 47.39 -31.20 32.23
C SER A 183 47.67 -31.28 30.74
N ILE A 184 46.66 -31.12 29.89
CA ILE A 184 46.86 -30.86 28.46
C ILE A 184 45.83 -29.83 27.96
N HIS A 185 46.35 -28.75 27.35
CA HIS A 185 45.62 -27.72 26.61
C HIS A 185 44.40 -28.28 25.87
N ARG A 186 43.19 -27.96 26.33
CA ARG A 186 41.97 -28.04 25.53
C ARG A 186 41.41 -26.64 25.34
N GLU A 187 41.81 -25.99 24.27
CA GLU A 187 41.03 -24.92 23.65
C GLU A 187 39.71 -25.53 23.19
N GLY A 188 38.73 -25.54 24.10
CA GLY A 188 37.36 -25.94 23.78
C GLY A 188 36.82 -24.97 22.74
N ALA A 189 36.65 -25.43 21.51
CA ALA A 189 36.04 -24.66 20.43
C ALA A 189 34.67 -24.13 20.88
N ARG A 190 34.61 -22.86 21.29
CA ARG A 190 33.36 -22.19 21.68
C ARG A 190 32.43 -22.23 20.46
N LYS A 191 31.32 -22.97 20.57
CA LYS A 191 30.30 -23.02 19.51
C LYS A 191 29.80 -21.60 19.26
N LYS A 192 30.10 -21.04 18.08
CA LYS A 192 29.60 -19.73 17.65
C LYS A 192 28.08 -19.77 17.64
N ARG A 193 27.45 -19.04 18.56
CA ARG A 193 26.00 -18.89 18.64
C ARG A 193 25.58 -17.75 17.72
N TRP A 194 24.45 -17.90 17.05
CA TRP A 194 23.89 -16.90 16.13
C TRP A 194 22.62 -16.31 16.73
N ILE A 195 22.44 -15.00 16.60
CA ILE A 195 21.17 -14.34 16.87
C ILE A 195 20.49 -14.05 15.52
N THR A 196 19.17 -14.22 15.49
CA THR A 196 18.34 -13.87 14.33
C THR A 196 17.55 -12.63 14.68
N ASP A 197 17.87 -11.52 14.03
CA ASP A 197 17.13 -10.28 14.16
C ASP A 197 16.10 -10.19 13.02
N LEU A 198 14.88 -9.77 13.35
CA LEU A 198 13.77 -9.59 12.41
C LEU A 198 13.51 -8.11 12.21
N PHE A 199 13.73 -7.60 11.01
CA PHE A 199 13.54 -6.19 10.68
C PHE A 199 12.35 -6.01 9.75
N LEU A 200 11.26 -5.43 10.26
CA LEU A 200 10.13 -5.03 9.42
C LEU A 200 10.41 -3.75 8.63
N VAL A 201 11.24 -2.88 9.22
CA VAL A 201 11.64 -1.59 8.65
C VAL A 201 13.14 -1.64 8.37
N HIS A 202 13.54 -1.24 7.18
CA HIS A 202 14.95 -1.07 6.84
C HIS A 202 15.18 0.26 6.14
N SER A 203 16.42 0.74 6.25
CA SER A 203 16.84 1.98 5.63
C SER A 203 17.92 1.72 4.56
N THR A 204 17.88 2.47 3.47
CA THR A 204 18.90 2.44 2.40
C THR A 204 19.39 3.85 2.11
N LEU A 205 20.53 3.98 1.45
CA LEU A 205 20.93 5.27 0.90
C LEU A 205 19.82 5.81 -0.01
N PRO A 206 19.60 7.14 -0.02
CA PRO A 206 18.63 7.76 -0.89
C PRO A 206 19.07 7.57 -2.33
N ASN A 207 18.09 7.50 -3.23
CA ASN A 207 18.41 7.44 -4.66
C ASN A 207 19.22 8.70 -5.03
N PRO A 208 20.24 8.56 -5.89
CA PRO A 208 20.98 9.73 -6.34
C PRO A 208 19.99 10.71 -7.00
N PRO A 209 20.11 12.01 -6.75
CA PRO A 209 19.24 13.01 -7.37
C PRO A 209 19.32 12.89 -8.90
N SER A 210 18.17 13.07 -9.57
CA SER A 210 18.15 13.10 -11.03
C SER A 210 19.01 14.25 -11.53
N ARG A 211 19.74 14.07 -12.63
CA ARG A 211 20.61 15.10 -13.22
C ARG A 211 19.90 16.42 -13.50
N THR A 212 18.57 16.39 -13.63
CA THR A 212 17.68 17.55 -13.79
C THR A 212 17.59 18.43 -12.54
N CYS A 213 17.85 17.91 -11.33
CA CYS A 213 17.81 18.69 -10.09
C CYS A 213 19.06 19.54 -9.85
N PHE A 214 20.16 19.28 -10.56
CA PHE A 214 21.39 20.07 -10.45
C PHE A 214 21.42 21.29 -11.37
N ASN A 215 20.47 21.39 -12.31
CA ASN A 215 20.31 22.54 -13.19
C ASN A 215 19.19 23.42 -12.65
N LEU A 216 19.44 24.08 -11.52
CA LEU A 216 18.73 25.32 -11.19
C LEU A 216 19.56 26.49 -11.76
N PRO A 217 18.91 27.50 -12.36
CA PRO A 217 19.57 28.68 -12.96
C PRO A 217 20.31 29.54 -11.93
#